data_AF-A0A0Q7CVD5-F1
#
_entry.id   AF-A0A0Q7CVD5-F1
#
_cell.length_a   1.000
_cell.length_b   1.000
_cell.length_c   1.000
_cell.angle_alpha   90.00
_cell.angle_beta   90.00
_cell.angle_gamma   90.00
#
_symmetry.space_group_name_H-M   'P 1'
#
loop_
_entity.id
_entity.type
_entity.pdbx_description
1 polymer ?
#
loop_
_entity_poly.entity_id
_entity_poly.type
_entity_poly.pdbx_seq_one_letter_code
_entity_poly.pdbx_strand_id
1 'polypeptide(L)'
;MDTLQARGNAPQAHDSVAVWFEPLLSERLSQAGFGTLKQLVRRINDAGMTWWYPVRGIGVRRAERVVQWLHEQQESTGMEVNLQSPRAQGRRHAP
;
A
#
# COMPACT_ATOMS: atom_id res chain seq x y z
N MET A 1 16.45 15.45 0.37
CA MET A 1 16.70 14.24 -0.43
C MET A 1 16.40 13.08 0.50
N ASP A 2 15.16 12.60 0.50
CA ASP A 2 14.67 11.62 1.45
C ASP A 2 14.68 10.24 0.77
N THR A 3 15.72 9.47 1.04
CA THR A 3 15.96 8.14 0.48
C THR A 3 15.14 7.10 1.24
N LEU A 4 14.04 6.66 0.64
CA LEU A 4 13.34 5.43 1.02
C LEU A 4 14.28 4.24 0.73
N GLN A 5 15.12 3.86 1.70
CA GLN A 5 15.97 2.68 1.58
C GLN A 5 15.16 1.42 1.92
N ALA A 6 14.85 0.61 0.91
CA ALA A 6 14.33 -0.75 1.10
C ALA A 6 15.44 -1.64 1.69
N ARG A 7 15.18 -2.29 2.83
CA ARG A 7 16.10 -3.27 3.44
C ARG A 7 15.97 -4.60 2.71
N GLY A 8 17.09 -5.20 2.30
CA GLY A 8 17.23 -6.26 1.28
C GLY A 8 16.59 -7.65 1.50
N ASN A 9 15.46 -7.75 2.21
CA ASN A 9 14.60 -8.95 2.18
C ASN A 9 13.37 -8.65 1.32
N ALA A 10 12.83 -9.63 0.58
CA ALA A 10 11.63 -9.37 -0.21
C ALA A 10 10.43 -9.05 0.71
N PRO A 11 9.72 -7.92 0.53
CA PRO A 11 8.53 -7.61 1.32
C PRO A 11 7.47 -8.69 1.13
N GLN A 12 6.86 -9.14 2.23
CA GLN A 12 5.77 -10.09 2.21
C GLN A 12 4.43 -9.39 2.45
N ALA A 13 3.36 -9.92 1.86
CA ALA A 13 2.01 -9.35 1.99
C ALA A 13 1.57 -9.23 3.46
N HIS A 14 1.99 -10.17 4.29
CA HIS A 14 1.67 -10.24 5.72
C HIS A 14 2.59 -9.39 6.60
N ASP A 15 3.60 -8.76 6.00
CA ASP A 15 4.55 -7.93 6.71
C ASP A 15 3.89 -6.61 7.16
N SER A 16 4.38 -6.08 8.28
CA SER A 16 3.81 -4.88 8.89
C SER A 16 4.29 -3.64 8.17
N VAL A 17 3.40 -2.67 7.97
CA VAL A 17 3.75 -1.37 7.36
C VAL A 17 4.86 -0.66 8.16
N ALA A 18 4.98 -0.94 9.47
CA ALA A 18 6.04 -0.40 10.33
C ALA A 18 7.47 -0.89 10.02
N VAL A 19 7.61 -2.00 9.29
CA VAL A 19 8.92 -2.54 8.90
C VAL A 19 9.46 -1.83 7.66
N TRP A 20 8.56 -1.38 6.78
CA TRP A 20 8.88 -0.81 5.46
C TRP A 20 8.76 0.72 5.40
N PHE A 21 7.83 1.28 6.17
CA PHE A 21 7.54 2.71 6.19
C PHE A 21 8.05 3.37 7.47
N GLU A 22 8.21 4.68 7.42
CA GLU A 22 8.57 5.49 8.57
C GLU A 22 7.60 5.28 9.75
N PRO A 23 8.06 5.41 11.01
CA PRO A 23 7.24 5.19 12.20
C PRO A 23 5.98 6.06 12.22
N LEU A 24 6.08 7.33 11.79
CA LEU A 24 4.93 8.23 11.73
C LEU A 24 3.89 7.80 10.69
N LEU A 25 4.35 7.30 9.54
CA LEU A 25 3.48 6.82 8.47
C LEU A 25 2.81 5.51 8.86
N SER A 26 3.58 4.57 9.42
CA SER A 26 3.07 3.28 9.88
C SER A 26 2.10 3.41 11.04
N GLU A 27 2.32 4.33 11.97
CA GLU A 27 1.37 4.63 13.03
C GLU A 27 0.05 5.16 12.46
N ARG A 28 0.10 6.08 11.49
CA ARG A 28 -1.10 6.61 10.81
C ARG A 28 -1.89 5.53 10.08
N LEU A 29 -1.19 4.62 9.40
CA LEU A 29 -1.80 3.48 8.70
C LEU A 29 -2.40 2.47 9.69
N SER A 30 -1.70 2.18 10.78
CA SER A 30 -2.18 1.33 11.86
C SER A 30 -3.44 1.90 12.53
N GLN A 31 -3.45 3.20 12.82
CA GLN A 31 -4.62 3.93 13.34
C GLN A 31 -5.81 3.93 12.37
N ALA A 32 -5.54 3.91 11.05
CA ALA A 32 -6.58 3.76 10.04
C ALA A 32 -7.09 2.30 9.88
N GLY A 33 -6.50 1.33 10.59
CA GLY A 33 -6.87 -0.08 10.56
C GLY A 33 -6.15 -0.91 9.49
N PHE A 34 -5.05 -0.41 8.92
CA PHE A 34 -4.28 -1.06 7.85
C PHE A 34 -2.81 -1.27 8.27
N GLY A 35 -2.59 -2.16 9.24
CA GLY A 35 -1.26 -2.40 9.82
C GLY A 35 -0.33 -3.26 8.96
N THR A 36 -0.82 -3.87 7.89
CA THR A 36 -0.04 -4.77 7.01
C THR A 36 -0.11 -4.35 5.54
N LEU A 37 0.91 -4.74 4.78
CA LEU A 37 0.98 -4.45 3.34
C LEU A 37 -0.25 -4.98 2.59
N LYS A 38 -0.72 -6.19 2.91
CA LYS A 38 -1.94 -6.79 2.33
C LYS A 38 -3.19 -5.96 2.59
N GLN A 39 -3.37 -5.44 3.82
CA GLN A 39 -4.52 -4.61 4.16
C GLN A 39 -4.48 -3.28 3.40
N LEU A 40 -3.28 -2.70 3.29
CA LEU A 40 -3.05 -1.48 2.52
C LEU A 40 -3.36 -1.67 1.03
N VAL A 41 -2.84 -2.71 0.39
CA VAL A 41 -3.13 -3.01 -1.02
C VAL A 41 -4.61 -3.28 -1.23
N ARG A 42 -5.24 -4.06 -0.35
CA ARG A 42 -6.68 -4.31 -0.42
C ARG A 42 -7.48 -3.02 -0.32
N ARG A 43 -7.05 -2.08 0.52
CA ARG A 43 -7.70 -0.77 0.66
C ARG A 43 -7.49 0.11 -0.57
N ILE A 44 -6.30 0.09 -1.16
CA ILE A 44 -6.00 0.81 -2.41
C ILE A 44 -6.89 0.27 -3.54
N ASN A 45 -7.05 -1.05 -3.64
CA ASN A 45 -7.90 -1.67 -4.65
C ASN A 45 -9.40 -1.41 -4.43
N ASP A 46 -9.83 -1.26 -3.17
CA ASP A 46 -11.22 -0.98 -2.78
C ASP A 46 -11.62 0.50 -2.95
N ALA A 47 -10.74 1.42 -2.51
CA ALA A 47 -10.99 2.86 -2.49
C ALA A 47 -10.37 3.62 -3.68
N GLY A 48 -9.53 2.96 -4.48
CA GLY A 48 -8.80 3.55 -5.61
C GLY A 48 -7.97 4.75 -5.18
N MET A 49 -8.02 5.81 -5.98
CA MET A 49 -7.26 7.05 -5.73
C MET A 49 -7.63 7.81 -4.46
N THR A 50 -8.71 7.43 -3.76
CA THR A 50 -9.18 8.08 -2.52
C THR A 50 -8.82 7.33 -1.24
N TRP A 51 -8.02 6.25 -1.34
CA TRP A 51 -7.66 5.41 -0.19
C TRP A 51 -7.00 6.17 0.97
N TRP A 52 -6.29 7.27 0.68
CA TRP A 52 -5.58 8.10 1.66
C TRP A 52 -6.50 9.11 2.38
N TYR A 53 -7.72 9.33 1.87
CA TYR A 53 -8.70 10.25 2.45
C TYR A 53 -9.02 9.97 3.94
N PRO A 54 -9.25 8.72 4.39
CA PRO A 54 -9.42 8.42 5.82
C PRO A 54 -8.15 8.55 6.66
N VAL A 55 -6.96 8.56 6.03
CA VAL A 55 -5.69 8.62 6.76
C VAL A 55 -5.30 10.07 6.99
N ARG A 56 -5.79 10.65 8.11
CA ARG A 56 -5.56 12.06 8.43
C ARG A 56 -4.06 12.40 8.41
N GLY A 57 -3.69 13.31 7.52
CA GLY A 57 -2.34 13.88 7.37
C GLY A 57 -1.33 13.03 6.59
N ILE A 58 -1.80 12.09 5.75
CA ILE A 58 -1.09 11.71 4.53
C ILE A 58 -1.61 12.62 3.40
N GLY A 59 -0.73 13.45 2.83
CA GLY A 59 -1.05 14.20 1.62
C GLY A 59 -0.97 13.34 0.36
N VAL A 60 -1.62 13.77 -0.72
CA VAL A 60 -1.61 13.12 -2.05
C VAL A 60 -0.21 12.65 -2.45
N ARG A 61 0.81 13.53 -2.34
CA ARG A 61 2.19 13.19 -2.73
C ARG A 61 2.78 12.00 -1.95
N ARG A 62 2.47 11.88 -0.65
CA ARG A 62 2.91 10.73 0.15
C ARG A 62 2.14 9.48 -0.23
N ALA A 63 0.83 9.62 -0.46
CA ALA A 63 0.00 8.51 -0.90
C ALA A 63 0.47 7.94 -2.25
N GLU A 64 0.75 8.81 -3.22
CA GLU A 64 1.28 8.39 -4.53
C GLU A 64 2.63 7.68 -4.40
N ARG A 65 3.52 8.19 -3.54
CA ARG A 65 4.82 7.54 -3.29
C ARG A 65 4.68 6.17 -2.63
N VAL A 66 3.75 6.01 -1.68
CA VAL A 66 3.43 4.70 -1.09
C VAL A 66 2.93 3.73 -2.15
N VAL A 67 2.04 4.17 -3.03
CA VAL A 67 1.49 3.31 -4.09
C VAL A 67 2.55 2.95 -5.12
N GLN A 68 3.38 3.90 -5.54
CA GLN A 68 4.51 3.62 -6.43
C GLN A 68 5.43 2.56 -5.85
N TRP A 69 5.82 2.71 -4.58
CA TRP A 69 6.65 1.70 -3.93
C TRP A 69 5.97 0.32 -3.89
N LEU A 70 4.69 0.25 -3.54
CA LEU A 70 3.92 -1.00 -3.56
C LEU A 70 3.85 -1.62 -4.97
N HIS A 71 3.75 -0.77 -6.01
CA HIS A 71 3.73 -1.20 -7.39
C HIS A 71 5.10 -1.75 -7.83
N GLU A 72 6.21 -1.18 -7.37
CA GLU A 72 7.55 -1.73 -7.63
C GLU A 72 7.79 -3.05 -6.90
N GLN A 73 7.16 -3.23 -5.73
CA GLN A 73 7.26 -4.45 -4.93
C GLN A 73 6.18 -5.49 -5.26
N GLN A 74 5.30 -5.22 -6.24
CA GLN A 74 4.20 -6.13 -6.60
C GLN A 74 4.71 -7.49 -7.05
N GLU A 75 5.81 -7.50 -7.81
CA GLU A 75 6.42 -8.71 -8.36
C GLU A 75 7.07 -9.56 -7.26
N SER A 76 7.68 -8.91 -6.27
CA SER A 76 8.29 -9.58 -5.12
C SER A 76 7.25 -10.08 -4.11
N THR A 77 6.12 -9.38 -3.98
CA THR A 77 5.11 -9.68 -2.96
C THR A 77 3.95 -10.52 -3.50
N GLY A 78 3.81 -10.63 -4.83
CA GLY A 78 2.68 -11.29 -5.49
C GLY A 78 1.33 -10.58 -5.27
N MET A 79 1.34 -9.28 -4.94
CA MET A 79 0.13 -8.49 -4.67
C MET A 79 -0.15 -7.55 -5.83
N GLU A 80 -1.35 -7.62 -6.41
CA GLU A 80 -1.77 -6.68 -7.46
C GLU A 80 -2.24 -5.35 -6.85
N VAL A 81 -1.64 -4.24 -7.27
CA VAL A 81 -1.94 -2.88 -6.79
C VAL A 81 -2.58 -2.08 -7.91
N ASN A 82 -3.88 -1.77 -7.78
CA ASN A 82 -4.68 -1.12 -8.80
C ASN A 82 -5.39 0.11 -8.23
N LEU A 83 -4.93 1.31 -8.62
CA LEU A 83 -5.52 2.59 -8.21
C LEU A 83 -6.82 2.95 -8.96
N GLN A 84 -7.08 2.28 -10.07
CA GLN A 84 -8.07 2.68 -11.07
C GLN A 84 -9.46 2.09 -10.82
N SER A 85 -9.66 1.32 -9.74
CA SER A 85 -10.85 0.47 -9.61
C SER A 85 -11.90 1.01 -8.64
N PRO A 86 -12.87 1.84 -9.09
CA PRO A 86 -14.19 1.86 -8.51
C PRO A 86 -14.99 0.69 -9.13
N ARG A 87 -14.99 -0.46 -8.46
CA ARG A 87 -15.84 -1.63 -8.78
C ARG A 87 -15.72 -2.18 -10.21
N ALA A 88 -14.65 -2.95 -10.46
CA ALA A 88 -14.63 -3.92 -11.56
C ALA A 88 -13.77 -5.17 -11.22
N GLN A 89 -13.82 -5.70 -9.99
CA GLN A 89 -13.30 -7.05 -9.72
C GLN A 89 -14.31 -8.11 -10.20
N GLY A 90 -14.71 -8.03 -11.47
CA GLY A 90 -15.34 -9.12 -12.17
C GLY A 90 -14.24 -9.99 -12.78
N ARG A 91 -13.93 -11.10 -12.11
CA ARG A 91 -13.29 -12.28 -12.71
C ARG A 91 -12.00 -12.05 -13.51
N ARG A 92 -10.85 -12.08 -12.84
CA ARG A 92 -9.60 -12.60 -13.43
C ARG A 92 -8.82 -13.40 -12.40
N HIS A 93 -9.35 -14.58 -12.09
CA HIS A 93 -8.55 -15.73 -11.67
C HIS A 93 -9.09 -16.87 -12.53
N ALA A 94 -8.45 -17.11 -13.67
CA ALA A 94 -8.68 -18.31 -14.47
C ALA A 94 -7.34 -19.05 -14.53
N PRO A 95 -7.33 -20.37 -14.27
CA PRO A 95 -6.13 -21.20 -14.13
C PRO A 95 -5.38 -21.41 -15.45
#